data_AF-A0A7K0IWP6-F1
#
_entry.id   AF-A0A7K0IWP6-F1
#
_cell.length_a   1.000
_cell.length_b   1.000
_cell.length_c   1.000
_cell.angle_alpha   90.00
_cell.angle_beta   90.00
_cell.angle_gamma   90.00
#
_symmetry.space_group_name_H-M   'P 1'
#
loop_
_entity.id
_entity.type
_entity.pdbx_description
1 polymer ?
#
loop_
_entity_poly.entity_id
_entity_poly.type
_entity_poly.pdbx_seq_one_letter_code
_entity_poly.pdbx_strand_id
1 'polypeptide(L)'
;MSDDSSNALFEPKIIGFLCIWCAYAGADKAGSSQEPYPPNLQIIRVTCSGRVDPQFVLSCFQNGADGVMIMACHPGDCHYKEGNCRALQRQRMLLRILRQFGIEEQRCRLEYISANEGGKFREVVTDTVENLKKLGKLRHALPLDPVLSAAAGNHPASP
;
A
#
# COMPACT_ATOMS: atom_id res chain seq x y z
N MET A 1 -26.57 9.47 15.68
CA MET A 1 -25.19 9.94 15.46
C MET A 1 -25.05 10.23 13.98
N SER A 2 -25.55 11.41 13.64
CA SER A 2 -25.47 12.06 12.35
C SER A 2 -24.07 12.63 12.18
N ASP A 3 -23.38 12.17 11.14
CA ASP A 3 -22.65 13.02 10.20
C ASP A 3 -21.98 12.13 9.15
N ASP A 4 -22.59 12.04 7.97
CA ASP A 4 -21.83 11.95 6.71
C ASP A 4 -22.60 12.65 5.59
N SER A 5 -23.09 13.86 5.89
CA SER A 5 -23.52 14.81 4.88
C SER A 5 -22.31 15.64 4.46
N SER A 6 -21.32 14.99 3.86
CA SER A 6 -20.37 15.68 3.00
C SER A 6 -20.22 14.85 1.73
N ASN A 7 -20.88 15.31 0.66
CA ASN A 7 -20.62 14.86 -0.70
C ASN A 7 -19.26 15.40 -1.18
N ALA A 8 -18.22 15.22 -0.36
CA ALA A 8 -16.84 15.35 -0.77
C ALA A 8 -16.49 14.07 -1.51
N LEU A 9 -16.01 14.18 -2.75
CA LEU A 9 -15.52 13.04 -3.52
C LEU A 9 -14.52 12.27 -2.66
N PHE A 10 -14.83 11.00 -2.36
CA PHE A 10 -13.97 10.15 -1.54
C PHE A 10 -12.59 10.00 -2.20
N GLU A 11 -11.54 10.41 -1.49
CA GLU A 11 -10.16 10.23 -1.91
C GLU A 11 -9.47 9.19 -1.02
N PRO A 12 -9.13 7.99 -1.57
CA PRO A 12 -8.56 6.91 -0.77
C PRO A 12 -7.14 7.26 -0.31
N LYS A 13 -6.80 6.86 0.92
CA LYS A 13 -5.43 6.90 1.44
C LYS A 13 -4.71 5.59 1.12
N ILE A 14 -3.60 5.64 0.38
CA ILE A 14 -2.88 4.45 -0.05
C ILE A 14 -1.45 4.47 0.51
N ILE A 15 -1.05 3.38 1.17
CA ILE A 15 0.35 3.18 1.58
C ILE A 15 1.03 2.22 0.60
N GLY A 16 2.17 2.61 0.04
CA GLY A 16 2.95 1.79 -0.89
C GLY A 16 4.30 1.38 -0.33
N PHE A 17 4.55 0.08 -0.18
CA PHE A 17 5.88 -0.45 0.11
C PHE A 17 6.63 -0.71 -1.19
N LEU A 18 7.64 0.10 -1.48
CA LEU A 18 8.41 0.03 -2.73
C LEU A 18 9.80 -0.55 -2.49
N CYS A 19 10.12 -1.62 -3.22
CA CYS A 19 11.48 -2.13 -3.32
C CYS A 19 12.41 -1.06 -3.93
N ILE A 20 13.50 -0.73 -3.24
CA ILE A 20 14.46 0.30 -3.66
C ILE A 20 15.09 0.02 -5.03
N TRP A 21 15.33 -1.24 -5.37
CA TRP A 21 16.10 -1.62 -6.56
C TRP A 21 15.32 -1.51 -7.87
N CYS A 22 13.99 -1.62 -7.83
CA CYS A 22 13.17 -1.62 -9.04
C CYS A 22 11.98 -0.70 -8.91
N ALA A 23 11.01 -1.02 -8.06
CA ALA A 23 9.77 -0.25 -7.99
C ALA A 23 9.98 1.22 -7.58
N TYR A 24 10.88 1.50 -6.62
CA TYR A 24 11.22 2.88 -6.24
C TYR A 24 11.89 3.64 -7.40
N ALA A 25 12.84 3.00 -8.11
CA ALA A 25 13.43 3.58 -9.32
C ALA A 25 12.40 3.78 -10.45
N GLY A 26 11.41 2.88 -10.56
CA GLY A 26 10.27 3.06 -11.47
C GLY A 26 9.40 4.26 -11.09
N ALA A 27 9.21 4.52 -9.79
CA ALA A 27 8.55 5.74 -9.31
C ALA A 27 9.38 7.00 -9.64
N ASP A 28 10.70 6.97 -9.46
CA ASP A 28 11.60 8.07 -9.85
C ASP A 28 11.53 8.31 -11.37
N LYS A 29 11.44 7.25 -12.17
CA LYS A 29 11.26 7.34 -13.63
C LYS A 29 9.91 7.94 -14.01
N ALA A 30 8.84 7.58 -13.29
CA ALA A 30 7.52 8.18 -13.45
C ALA A 30 7.56 9.69 -13.15
N GLY A 31 8.19 10.10 -12.04
CA GLY A 31 8.38 11.51 -11.70
C GLY A 31 9.20 12.27 -12.74
N SER A 32 10.27 11.65 -13.24
CA SER A 32 11.14 12.25 -14.28
C SER A 32 10.43 12.46 -15.61
N SER A 33 9.40 11.67 -15.92
CA SER A 33 8.58 11.85 -17.13
C SER A 33 7.62 13.05 -17.04
N GLN A 34 7.42 13.61 -15.84
CA GLN A 34 6.49 14.72 -15.57
C GLN A 34 5.04 14.46 -16.00
N GLU A 35 4.69 13.20 -16.26
CA GLU A 35 3.33 12.81 -16.59
C GLU A 35 2.51 12.66 -15.30
N PRO A 36 1.34 13.31 -15.21
CA PRO A 36 0.55 13.32 -13.99
C PRO A 36 -0.07 11.95 -13.70
N TYR A 37 -0.22 11.66 -12.41
CA TYR A 37 -0.97 10.53 -11.88
C TYR A 37 -1.54 10.92 -10.50
N PRO A 38 -2.54 10.19 -9.96
CA PRO A 38 -3.18 10.57 -8.72
C PRO A 38 -2.21 10.66 -7.52
N PRO A 39 -2.31 11.70 -6.66
CA PRO A 39 -1.38 11.94 -5.56
C PRO A 39 -1.68 11.13 -4.29
N ASN A 40 -2.50 10.07 -4.38
CA ASN A 40 -3.04 9.33 -3.23
C ASN A 40 -2.04 8.35 -2.59
N LEU A 41 -0.93 8.05 -3.26
CA LEU A 41 0.07 7.07 -2.82
C LEU A 41 1.14 7.70 -1.93
N GLN A 42 1.25 7.22 -0.69
CA GLN A 42 2.35 7.52 0.23
C GLN A 42 3.37 6.39 0.20
N ILE A 43 4.60 6.71 -0.23
CA ILE A 43 5.65 5.72 -0.46
C ILE A 43 6.46 5.48 0.82
N ILE A 44 6.53 4.21 1.23
CA ILE A 44 7.49 3.69 2.19
C ILE A 44 8.54 2.90 1.42
N ARG A 45 9.77 3.41 1.43
CA ARG A 45 10.90 2.74 0.78
C ARG A 45 11.40 1.57 1.63
N VAL A 46 11.51 0.40 1.02
CA VAL A 46 12.11 -0.80 1.63
C VAL A 46 13.25 -1.32 0.78
N THR A 47 14.23 -1.97 1.39
CA THR A 47 15.36 -2.56 0.65
C THR A 47 14.90 -3.66 -0.32
N CYS A 48 13.88 -4.43 0.04
CA CYS A 48 13.28 -5.45 -0.81
C CYS A 48 11.80 -5.59 -0.46
N SER A 49 10.96 -5.98 -1.43
CA SER A 49 9.57 -6.39 -1.12
C SER A 49 9.52 -7.58 -0.16
N GLY A 50 10.57 -8.41 -0.12
CA GLY A 50 10.73 -9.45 0.88
C GLY A 50 10.80 -8.95 2.33
N ARG A 51 11.08 -7.66 2.56
CA ARG A 51 11.05 -7.05 3.89
C ARG A 51 9.63 -6.78 4.41
N VAL A 52 8.65 -6.73 3.51
CA VAL A 52 7.27 -6.40 3.85
C VAL A 52 6.65 -7.57 4.61
N ASP A 53 6.43 -7.34 5.91
CA ASP A 53 5.75 -8.28 6.79
C ASP A 53 4.23 -8.05 6.72
N PRO A 54 3.39 -9.11 6.72
CA PRO A 54 1.94 -8.95 6.81
C PRO A 54 1.47 -8.04 7.95
N GLN A 55 2.18 -8.01 9.09
CA GLN A 55 1.86 -7.11 10.20
C GLN A 55 1.93 -5.64 9.82
N PHE A 56 2.84 -5.25 8.91
CA PHE A 56 2.91 -3.87 8.43
C PHE A 56 1.67 -3.50 7.63
N VAL A 57 1.20 -4.41 6.77
CA VAL A 57 -0.02 -4.20 5.97
C VAL A 57 -1.25 -4.09 6.88
N LEU A 58 -1.37 -4.97 7.88
CA LEU A 58 -2.45 -4.92 8.87
C LEU A 58 -2.41 -3.61 9.66
N SER A 59 -1.23 -3.17 10.08
CA SER A 59 -1.03 -1.89 10.77
C SER A 59 -1.45 -0.70 9.90
N CYS A 60 -1.16 -0.71 8.60
CA CYS A 60 -1.66 0.33 7.70
C CYS A 60 -3.20 0.43 7.71
N PHE A 61 -3.90 -0.71 7.64
CA PHE A 61 -5.37 -0.72 7.70
C PHE A 61 -5.90 -0.28 9.08
N GLN A 62 -5.25 -0.71 10.17
CA GLN A 62 -5.56 -0.24 11.54
C GLN A 62 -5.42 1.29 11.67
N ASN A 63 -4.45 1.88 10.99
CA ASN A 63 -4.19 3.32 10.98
C ASN A 63 -5.00 4.08 9.90
N GLY A 64 -6.00 3.44 9.30
CA GLY A 64 -6.96 4.10 8.41
C GLY A 64 -6.52 4.24 6.95
N ALA A 65 -5.60 3.38 6.47
CA ALA A 65 -5.37 3.23 5.05
C ALA A 65 -6.59 2.58 4.37
N ASP A 66 -6.99 3.09 3.20
CA ASP A 66 -8.05 2.51 2.38
C ASP A 66 -7.50 1.43 1.43
N GLY A 67 -6.19 1.46 1.16
CA GLY A 67 -5.47 0.45 0.40
C GLY A 67 -3.98 0.41 0.71
N VAL A 68 -3.37 -0.75 0.45
CA VAL A 68 -1.95 -1.00 0.61
C VAL A 68 -1.40 -1.65 -0.65
N MET A 69 -0.28 -1.12 -1.15
CA MET A 69 0.41 -1.63 -2.32
C MET A 69 1.78 -2.20 -1.91
N ILE A 70 2.14 -3.35 -2.49
CA ILE A 70 3.46 -3.95 -2.36
C ILE A 70 4.07 -4.00 -3.76
N MET A 71 5.06 -3.16 -4.04
CA MET A 71 5.67 -3.07 -5.36
C MET A 71 7.05 -3.73 -5.36
N ALA A 72 7.21 -4.74 -6.21
CA ALA A 72 8.34 -5.65 -6.22
C ALA A 72 9.08 -5.67 -7.56
N CYS A 73 10.31 -6.17 -7.56
CA CYS A 73 11.01 -6.56 -8.79
C CYS A 73 10.25 -7.70 -9.48
N HIS A 74 10.33 -7.79 -10.81
CA HIS A 74 9.78 -8.92 -11.56
C HIS A 74 10.37 -10.27 -11.09
N PRO A 75 9.61 -11.37 -11.22
CA PRO A 75 10.13 -12.72 -10.97
C PRO A 75 11.40 -12.97 -11.79
N GLY A 76 12.47 -13.46 -11.14
CA GLY A 76 13.80 -13.63 -11.77
C GLY A 76 14.75 -12.45 -11.57
N ASP A 77 14.23 -11.23 -11.44
CA ASP A 77 15.03 -9.99 -11.37
C ASP A 77 15.24 -9.47 -9.94
N CYS A 78 14.88 -10.26 -8.93
CA CYS A 78 15.04 -9.82 -7.55
C CYS A 78 16.53 -9.66 -7.21
N HIS A 79 16.91 -8.47 -6.77
CA HIS A 79 18.29 -8.20 -6.31
C HIS A 79 18.73 -9.17 -5.19
N TYR A 80 17.79 -9.61 -4.36
CA TYR A 80 18.01 -10.58 -3.29
C TYR A 80 17.48 -11.98 -3.65
N LYS A 81 17.47 -12.32 -4.95
CA LYS A 81 17.10 -13.61 -5.56
C LYS A 81 15.62 -14.01 -5.43
N GLU A 82 15.10 -14.11 -4.22
CA GLU A 82 13.77 -14.70 -3.95
C GLU A 82 12.86 -13.82 -3.08
N GLY A 83 13.32 -12.63 -2.69
CA GLY A 83 12.58 -11.76 -1.78
C GLY A 83 11.17 -11.43 -2.27
N ASN A 84 11.02 -11.18 -3.58
CA ASN A 84 9.73 -10.95 -4.23
C ASN A 84 8.82 -12.18 -4.25
N CYS A 85 9.37 -13.39 -4.48
CA CYS A 85 8.61 -14.64 -4.42
C CYS A 85 8.04 -14.88 -3.02
N ARG A 86 8.84 -14.63 -1.98
CA ARG A 86 8.39 -14.73 -0.57
C ARG A 86 7.35 -13.66 -0.22
N ALA A 87 7.46 -12.48 -0.80
CA ALA A 87 6.45 -11.42 -0.64
C ALA A 87 5.10 -11.83 -1.27
N LEU A 88 5.12 -12.42 -2.47
CA LEU A 88 3.92 -12.95 -3.13
C LEU A 88 3.24 -14.04 -2.30
N GLN A 89 4.00 -15.00 -1.78
CA GLN A 89 3.45 -16.06 -0.93
C GLN A 89 2.77 -15.49 0.33
N ARG A 90 3.44 -14.55 1.03
CA ARG A 90 2.88 -13.88 2.20
C ARG A 90 1.64 -13.05 1.87
N GLN A 91 1.66 -12.31 0.77
CA GLN A 91 0.50 -11.52 0.34
C GLN A 91 -0.70 -12.41 0.02
N ARG A 92 -0.50 -13.54 -0.66
CA ARG A 92 -1.59 -14.50 -0.93
C ARG A 92 -2.23 -15.05 0.34
N MET A 93 -1.43 -15.34 1.36
CA MET A 93 -1.95 -15.77 2.67
C MET A 93 -2.66 -14.63 3.39
N LEU A 94 -2.10 -13.42 3.33
CA LEU A 94 -2.71 -12.22 3.91
C LEU A 94 -4.07 -11.91 3.31
N LEU A 95 -4.27 -12.04 1.99
CA LEU A 95 -5.58 -11.82 1.36
C LEU A 95 -6.69 -12.68 1.98
N ARG A 96 -6.38 -13.94 2.31
CA ARG A 96 -7.33 -14.85 2.98
C ARG A 96 -7.69 -14.35 4.37
N ILE A 97 -6.71 -13.82 5.10
CA ILE A 97 -6.91 -13.22 6.43
C ILE A 97 -7.76 -11.95 6.31
N LEU A 98 -7.43 -11.04 5.39
CA LEU A 98 -8.19 -9.82 5.15
C LEU A 98 -9.66 -10.12 4.83
N ARG A 99 -9.92 -11.13 4.01
CA ARG A 99 -11.28 -11.59 3.70
C ARG A 99 -12.04 -12.04 4.96
N GLN A 100 -11.39 -12.73 5.90
CA GLN A 100 -12.01 -13.15 7.16
C GLN A 100 -12.38 -11.96 8.06
N PHE A 101 -11.63 -10.85 7.97
CA PHE A 101 -11.93 -9.60 8.66
C PHE A 101 -12.91 -8.70 7.91
N GLY A 102 -13.47 -9.16 6.78
CA GLY A 102 -14.39 -8.36 5.97
C GLY A 102 -13.73 -7.24 5.17
N ILE A 103 -12.41 -7.31 4.96
CA ILE A 103 -11.65 -6.38 4.14
C ILE A 103 -11.55 -6.94 2.73
N GLU A 104 -11.94 -6.14 1.74
CA GLU A 104 -11.91 -6.52 0.33
C GLU A 104 -10.48 -6.73 -0.16
N GLU A 105 -10.22 -7.85 -0.85
CA GLU A 105 -8.88 -8.24 -1.29
C GLU A 105 -8.23 -7.22 -2.22
N GLN A 106 -9.05 -6.50 -2.98
CA GLN A 106 -8.64 -5.40 -3.86
C GLN A 106 -7.94 -4.26 -3.11
N ARG A 107 -8.11 -4.18 -1.78
CA ARG A 107 -7.40 -3.19 -0.95
C ARG A 107 -5.95 -3.55 -0.68
N CYS A 108 -5.50 -4.79 -0.93
CA CYS A 108 -4.09 -5.19 -0.79
C CYS A 108 -3.53 -5.73 -2.11
N ARG A 109 -2.83 -4.87 -2.87
CA ARG A 109 -2.30 -5.21 -4.19
C ARG A 109 -0.80 -5.45 -4.14
N LEU A 110 -0.33 -6.57 -4.71
CA LEU A 110 1.08 -6.73 -5.05
C LEU A 110 1.25 -6.54 -6.56
N GLU A 111 2.24 -5.76 -6.96
CA GLU A 111 2.54 -5.50 -8.38
C GLU A 111 4.04 -5.59 -8.65
N TYR A 112 4.40 -6.02 -9.87
CA TYR A 112 5.78 -6.08 -10.33
C TYR A 112 6.12 -4.87 -11.19
N ILE A 113 7.15 -4.12 -10.81
CA ILE A 113 7.59 -2.91 -11.50
C ILE A 113 9.12 -2.91 -11.54
N SER A 114 9.68 -2.88 -12.74
CA SER A 114 11.11 -2.70 -13.01
C SER A 114 11.52 -1.23 -12.90
N ALA A 115 12.83 -0.96 -12.84
CA ALA A 115 13.36 0.39 -12.76
C ALA A 115 13.00 1.29 -13.96
N ASN A 116 12.75 0.71 -15.13
CA ASN A 116 12.44 1.46 -16.35
C ASN A 116 10.93 1.55 -16.64
N GLU A 117 10.09 0.95 -15.81
CA GLU A 117 8.64 0.85 -16.00
C GLU A 117 7.88 2.04 -15.36
N GLY A 118 8.34 3.26 -15.59
CA GLY A 118 7.69 4.48 -15.06
C GLY A 118 6.26 4.68 -15.59
N GLY A 119 5.98 4.29 -16.84
CA GLY A 119 4.62 4.31 -17.40
C GLY A 119 3.69 3.34 -16.66
N LYS A 120 4.13 2.09 -16.50
CA LYS A 120 3.39 1.05 -15.75
C LYS A 120 3.14 1.46 -14.29
N PHE A 121 4.12 2.07 -13.63
CA PHE A 121 3.93 2.60 -12.27
C PHE A 121 2.72 3.54 -12.19
N ARG A 122 2.61 4.49 -13.12
CA ARG A 122 1.50 5.45 -13.17
C ARG A 122 0.17 4.77 -13.42
N GLU A 123 0.11 3.86 -14.38
CA GLU A 123 -1.08 3.05 -14.69
C GLU A 123 -1.56 2.30 -13.44
N VAL A 124 -0.67 1.55 -12.79
CA VAL A 124 -1.00 0.73 -11.62
C VAL A 124 -1.50 1.58 -10.45
N VAL A 125 -0.87 2.74 -10.19
CA VAL A 125 -1.32 3.66 -9.15
C VAL A 125 -2.70 4.22 -9.48
N THR A 126 -2.92 4.63 -10.72
CA THR A 126 -4.20 5.19 -11.19
C THR A 126 -5.31 4.16 -11.06
N ASP A 127 -5.09 2.95 -11.58
CA ASP A 127 -6.03 1.82 -11.46
C ASP A 127 -6.37 1.52 -10.01
N THR A 128 -5.38 1.57 -9.11
CA THR A 128 -5.59 1.28 -7.70
C THR A 128 -6.46 2.36 -7.06
N VAL A 129 -6.21 3.64 -7.36
CA VAL A 129 -7.05 4.74 -6.88
C VAL A 129 -8.47 4.61 -7.38
N GLU A 130 -8.68 4.36 -8.67
CA GLU A 130 -10.02 4.19 -9.24
C GLU A 130 -10.77 3.01 -8.65
N ASN A 131 -10.08 1.88 -8.45
CA ASN A 131 -10.69 0.70 -7.83
C ASN A 131 -11.08 0.97 -6.38
N LEU A 132 -10.23 1.64 -5.60
CA LEU A 132 -10.55 2.01 -4.23
C LEU A 132 -11.69 3.03 -4.17
N LYS A 133 -11.76 4.00 -5.09
CA LYS A 133 -12.88 4.94 -5.19
C LYS A 133 -14.22 4.22 -5.37
N LYS A 134 -14.25 3.17 -6.19
CA LYS A 134 -15.45 2.33 -6.40
C LYS A 134 -15.84 1.53 -5.16
N LEU A 135 -14.86 1.06 -4.37
CA LEU A 135 -15.11 0.35 -3.10
C LEU A 135 -15.55 1.30 -1.98
N GLY A 136 -15.14 2.58 -2.06
CA GLY A 136 -15.37 3.56 -1.02
C GLY A 136 -14.47 3.38 0.19
N LYS A 137 -14.73 4.22 1.21
CA LYS A 137 -13.97 4.25 2.46
C LYS A 137 -14.02 2.91 3.19
N LEU A 138 -12.89 2.46 3.71
CA LEU A 138 -12.85 1.27 4.55
C LEU A 138 -13.66 1.50 5.83
N ARG A 139 -14.73 0.73 6.04
CA ARG A 139 -15.65 0.88 7.19
C ARG A 139 -15.21 0.09 8.42
N HIS A 140 -14.53 -1.04 8.21
CA HIS A 140 -14.07 -1.94 9.25
C HIS A 140 -12.59 -1.64 9.54
N ALA A 141 -12.32 -0.81 10.54
CA ALA A 141 -10.98 -0.75 11.11
C ALA A 141 -10.70 -2.08 11.82
N LEU A 142 -9.58 -2.73 11.51
CA LEU A 142 -9.10 -3.84 12.31
C LEU A 142 -8.97 -3.35 13.76
N PRO A 143 -9.39 -4.14 14.77
CA PRO A 143 -9.23 -3.74 16.16
C PRO A 143 -7.76 -3.42 16.41
N LEU A 144 -7.49 -2.23 16.96
CA LEU A 144 -6.15 -1.85 17.37
C LEU A 144 -5.68 -2.79 18.46
N ASP A 145 -4.44 -3.25 18.36
CA ASP A 145 -3.81 -3.95 19.47
C ASP A 145 -3.69 -2.95 20.65
N PRO A 146 -4.28 -3.23 21.82
CA PRO A 146 -4.20 -2.34 22.97
C PRO A 146 -2.75 -2.05 23.40
N VAL A 147 -1.79 -2.93 23.11
CA VAL A 147 -0.37 -2.73 23.40
C VAL A 147 0.26 -1.69 22.45
N LEU A 148 -0.08 -1.70 21.16
CA LEU A 148 0.39 -0.69 20.20
C LEU A 148 -0.34 0.65 20.36
N SER A 149 -1.62 0.64 20.74
CA SER A 149 -2.38 1.86 20.99
C SER A 149 -1.81 2.68 22.15
N ALA A 150 -1.22 2.03 23.16
CA ALA A 150 -0.57 2.71 24.29
C ALA A 150 0.75 3.39 23.88
N ALA A 151 1.48 2.83 22.90
CA ALA A 151 2.75 3.39 22.42
C ALA A 151 2.57 4.64 21.53
N ALA A 152 1.45 4.75 20.81
CA ALA A 152 1.14 5.90 19.96
C ALA A 152 0.67 7.15 20.74
N GLY A 153 0.34 7.01 22.04
CA GLY A 153 -0.26 8.05 22.87
C GLY A 153 0.71 8.99 23.60
N ASN A 154 2.03 8.92 23.39
CA ASN A 154 3.00 9.61 24.25
C ASN A 154 4.15 10.33 23.52
N HIS A 155 3.89 10.92 22.35
CA HIS A 155 4.76 11.99 21.85
C HIS A 155 4.06 13.34 22.01
N PRO A 156 4.51 14.20 22.96
CA PRO A 156 4.10 15.60 22.89
C PRO A 156 4.54 16.13 21.53
N ALA A 157 3.63 16.80 20.83
CA ALA A 157 3.97 17.61 19.69
C ALA A 157 5.20 18.45 20.08
N SER A 158 6.34 18.17 19.45
CA SER A 158 7.54 18.96 19.66
C SER A 158 7.26 20.38 19.16
N PRO A 159 7.86 21.40 19.81
CA PRO A 159 7.50 22.81 19.64
C PRO A 159 7.67 23.32 18.21
#